data_AF-W4M0N8-F1
#
_entry.id   AF-W4M0N8-F1
#
_cell.length_a   1.000
_cell.length_b   1.000
_cell.length_c   1.000
_cell.angle_alpha   90.00
_cell.angle_beta   90.00
_cell.angle_gamma   90.00
#
_symmetry.space_group_name_H-M   'P 1'
#
loop_
_entity.id
_entity.type
_entity.pdbx_description
1 polymer ?
#
loop_
_entity_poly.entity_id
_entity_poly.type
_entity_poly.pdbx_seq_one_letter_code
_entity_poly.pdbx_strand_id
1 'polypeptide(L)'
;KSDGMCSEALRYGPGGRSYIAQVLGCSRRTVSRGVKEVSQLSGAEVDRRIRRPGAGRKSYQEQWPDIDEHFLQVLQDHTAGDPMDDQVRWTDLKVSPPT
;
A
#
# COMPACT_ATOMS: atom_id res chain seq x y z
N LYS A 1 5.36 -3.28 9.42
CA LYS A 1 4.45 -4.37 9.88
C LYS A 1 5.22 -5.54 10.50
N SER A 2 6.45 -5.83 10.06
CA SER A 2 7.35 -6.85 10.64
C SER A 2 7.84 -6.54 12.06
N ASP A 3 7.96 -5.26 12.40
CA ASP A 3 8.71 -4.86 13.60
C ASP A 3 7.89 -5.13 14.87
N GLY A 4 6.58 -4.87 14.83
CA GLY A 4 5.66 -5.19 15.92
C GLY A 4 5.63 -6.69 16.26
N MET A 5 5.68 -7.54 15.24
CA MET A 5 5.73 -8.99 15.43
C MET A 5 6.96 -9.44 16.25
N CYS A 6 8.13 -8.86 15.96
CA CYS A 6 9.38 -9.25 16.63
C CYS A 6 9.44 -8.73 18.07
N SER A 7 8.97 -7.50 18.28
CA SER A 7 8.85 -6.89 19.62
C SER A 7 7.85 -7.66 20.49
N GLU A 8 6.70 -8.04 19.95
CA GLU A 8 5.72 -8.87 20.65
C GLU A 8 6.31 -10.24 20.99
N ALA A 9 7.01 -10.90 20.06
CA ALA A 9 7.65 -12.19 20.31
C ALA A 9 8.67 -12.17 21.47
N LEU A 10 9.36 -11.03 21.71
CA LEU A 10 10.26 -10.85 22.85
C LEU A 10 9.50 -10.73 24.18
N ARG A 11 8.29 -10.18 24.16
CA ARG A 11 7.46 -9.94 25.35
C ARG A 11 6.87 -11.23 25.95
N TYR A 12 6.61 -12.24 25.12
CA TYR A 12 5.99 -13.53 25.53
C TYR A 12 6.96 -14.57 26.15
N GLY A 13 8.24 -14.24 26.36
CA GLY A 13 9.19 -15.13 27.04
C GLY A 13 9.61 -16.37 26.23
N PRO A 14 10.05 -17.49 26.86
CA PRO A 14 10.69 -18.64 26.20
C PRO A 14 9.87 -19.31 25.08
N GLY A 15 8.54 -19.16 25.09
CA GLY A 15 7.63 -19.69 24.08
C GLY A 15 7.16 -18.67 23.02
N GLY A 16 7.46 -17.38 23.21
CA GLY A 16 6.89 -16.29 22.42
C GLY A 16 7.14 -16.39 20.92
N ARG A 17 8.35 -16.81 20.53
CA ARG A 17 8.70 -16.99 19.11
C ARG A 17 7.92 -18.11 18.43
N SER A 18 7.60 -19.18 19.16
CA SER A 18 6.80 -20.30 18.63
C SER A 18 5.33 -19.91 18.53
N TYR A 19 4.82 -19.20 19.54
CA TYR A 19 3.45 -18.68 19.56
C TYR A 19 3.19 -17.71 18.40
N ILE A 20 4.04 -16.70 18.24
CA ILE A 20 3.92 -15.71 17.16
C ILE A 20 4.07 -16.35 15.77
N ALA A 21 4.94 -17.36 15.63
CA ALA A 21 5.08 -18.11 14.39
C ALA A 21 3.77 -18.82 14.00
N GLN A 22 3.11 -19.47 14.98
CA GLN A 22 1.85 -20.17 14.78
C GLN A 22 0.70 -19.21 14.46
N VAL A 23 0.58 -18.10 15.20
CA VAL A 23 -0.48 -17.11 15.01
C VAL A 23 -0.38 -16.44 13.64
N LEU A 24 0.83 -16.14 13.17
CA LEU A 24 1.06 -15.42 11.90
C LEU A 24 1.30 -16.36 10.70
N GLY A 25 1.22 -17.68 10.90
CA GLY A 25 1.39 -18.66 9.82
C GLY A 25 2.78 -18.63 9.17
N CYS A 26 3.82 -18.23 9.91
CA CYS A 26 5.17 -18.07 9.38
C CYS A 26 6.16 -19.00 10.08
N SER A 27 7.32 -19.26 9.48
CA SER A 27 8.30 -20.15 10.09
C SER A 27 8.90 -19.55 11.37
N ARG A 28 9.14 -20.38 12.40
CA ARG A 28 9.90 -19.98 13.61
C ARG A 28 11.25 -19.35 13.27
N ARG A 29 11.87 -19.78 12.16
CA ARG A 29 13.15 -19.24 11.66
C ARG A 29 13.00 -17.79 11.19
N THR A 30 11.88 -17.44 10.56
CA THR A 30 11.55 -16.06 10.16
C THR A 30 11.42 -15.17 11.39
N VAL A 31 10.66 -15.59 12.41
CA VAL A 31 10.50 -14.84 13.68
C VAL A 31 11.84 -14.65 14.38
N SER A 32 12.63 -15.73 14.47
CA SER A 32 13.93 -15.69 15.15
C SER A 32 14.94 -14.78 14.44
N ARG A 33 14.86 -14.69 13.11
CA ARG A 33 15.71 -13.80 12.32
C ARG A 33 15.30 -12.34 12.50
N GLY A 34 14.00 -12.04 12.38
CA GLY A 34 13.49 -10.69 12.60
C GLY A 34 13.77 -10.18 14.01
N VAL A 35 13.65 -11.03 15.04
CA VAL A 35 14.03 -10.66 16.42
C VAL A 35 15.51 -10.31 16.54
N LYS A 36 16.40 -11.05 15.85
CA LYS A 36 17.84 -10.72 15.83
C LYS A 36 18.10 -9.40 15.12
N GLU A 37 17.48 -9.19 13.96
CA GLU A 37 17.57 -7.95 13.18
C GLU A 37 17.13 -6.76 14.03
N VAL A 38 15.96 -6.84 14.68
CA VAL A 38 15.43 -5.79 15.56
C VAL A 38 16.33 -5.55 16.78
N SER A 39 16.90 -6.60 17.38
CA SER A 39 17.82 -6.44 18.52
C SER A 39 19.16 -5.79 18.16
N GLN A 40 19.53 -5.81 16.88
CA GLN A 40 20.80 -5.26 16.37
C GLN A 40 20.65 -3.84 15.84
N LEU A 41 19.43 -3.37 15.61
CA LEU A 41 19.17 -2.00 15.14
C LEU A 41 19.32 -1.01 16.31
N SER A 42 20.16 -0.01 16.14
CA SER A 42 20.17 1.17 17.02
C SER A 42 18.94 2.04 16.74
N GLY A 43 18.39 2.73 17.74
CA GLY A 43 17.19 3.57 17.58
C GLY A 43 17.31 4.64 16.47
N ALA A 44 18.54 5.05 16.14
CA ALA A 44 18.83 6.00 15.06
C ALA A 44 18.85 5.38 13.65
N GLU A 45 19.03 4.07 13.50
CA GLU A 45 18.97 3.36 12.21
C GLU A 45 17.52 3.11 11.77
N VAL A 46 16.60 2.98 12.72
CA VAL A 46 15.16 2.74 12.46
C VAL A 46 14.47 4.00 11.91
N ASP A 47 14.92 5.19 12.34
CA ASP A 47 14.33 6.47 11.91
C ASP A 47 14.80 6.92 10.52
N ARG A 48 15.87 6.32 9.99
CA ARG A 48 16.35 6.62 8.64
C ARG A 48 15.50 5.89 7.61
N ARG A 49 14.75 6.67 6.81
CA ARG A 49 14.05 6.17 5.62
C ARG A 49 15.05 5.43 4.71
N ILE A 50 14.96 4.10 4.67
CA ILE A 50 15.82 3.23 3.84
C ILE A 50 15.66 3.54 2.35
N ARG A 51 14.45 3.95 1.94
CA ARG A 51 14.17 4.30 0.54
C ARG A 51 14.70 5.70 0.23
N ARG A 52 15.49 5.80 -0.85
CA ARG A 52 15.85 7.09 -1.44
C ARG A 52 14.57 7.89 -1.76
N PRO A 53 14.56 9.21 -1.55
CA PRO A 53 13.48 10.05 -2.07
C PRO A 53 13.35 9.83 -3.58
N GLY A 54 12.13 9.69 -4.07
CA GLY A 54 11.85 9.41 -5.49
C GLY A 54 11.94 7.93 -5.92
N ALA A 55 12.30 6.99 -5.04
CA ALA A 55 12.36 5.55 -5.38
C ALA A 55 10.98 4.83 -5.37
N GLY A 56 9.90 5.57 -5.59
CA GLY A 56 8.54 5.04 -5.65
C GLY A 56 8.02 5.00 -7.09
N ARG A 57 6.83 4.44 -7.28
CA ARG A 57 6.09 4.63 -8.53
C ARG A 57 5.83 6.13 -8.69
N LYS A 58 6.31 6.71 -9.80
CA LYS A 58 6.05 8.10 -10.17
C LYS A 58 4.53 8.34 -10.24
N SER A 59 4.09 9.56 -9.96
CA SER A 59 2.67 9.87 -10.11
C SER A 59 2.27 9.70 -11.57
N TYR A 60 0.98 9.44 -11.82
CA TYR A 60 0.48 9.33 -13.18
C TYR A 60 0.69 10.64 -13.96
N GLN A 61 0.61 11.81 -13.30
CA GLN A 61 0.91 13.10 -13.93
C GLN A 61 2.37 13.22 -14.37
N GLU A 62 3.32 12.65 -13.61
CA GLU A 62 4.73 12.67 -13.97
C GLU A 62 5.07 11.67 -15.08
N GLN A 63 4.36 10.53 -15.11
CA GLN A 63 4.59 9.49 -16.11
C GLN A 63 3.88 9.78 -17.45
N TRP A 64 2.71 10.40 -17.38
CA TRP A 64 1.82 10.70 -18.50
C TRP A 64 1.32 12.13 -18.35
N PRO A 65 2.08 13.12 -18.84
CA PRO A 65 1.71 14.54 -18.74
C PRO A 65 0.32 14.82 -19.33
N ASP A 66 -0.04 14.08 -20.38
CA ASP A 66 -1.28 14.26 -21.15
C ASP A 66 -2.39 13.28 -20.72
N ILE A 67 -2.27 12.66 -19.53
CA ILE A 67 -3.26 11.69 -19.05
C ILE A 67 -4.65 12.30 -18.90
N ASP A 68 -4.73 13.56 -18.48
CA ASP A 68 -6.00 14.26 -18.29
C ASP A 68 -6.70 14.49 -19.64
N GLU A 69 -5.94 14.81 -20.69
CA GLU A 69 -6.48 15.01 -22.04
C GLU A 69 -7.03 13.69 -22.60
N HIS A 70 -6.24 12.62 -22.55
CA HIS A 70 -6.69 11.31 -23.01
C HIS A 70 -7.84 10.74 -22.18
N PHE A 71 -7.85 11.00 -20.88
CA PHE A 71 -8.97 10.62 -20.01
C PHE A 71 -10.26 11.34 -20.41
N LEU A 72 -10.19 12.64 -20.68
CA LEU A 72 -11.33 13.42 -21.15
C LEU A 72 -11.79 13.02 -22.56
N GLN A 73 -10.87 12.65 -23.46
CA GLN A 73 -11.22 12.10 -24.78
C GLN A 73 -12.03 10.80 -24.65
N VAL A 74 -11.61 9.87 -23.79
CA VAL A 74 -12.36 8.64 -23.53
C VAL A 74 -13.73 8.95 -22.93
N LEU A 75 -13.85 9.97 -22.08
CA LEU A 75 -15.14 10.38 -21.52
C LEU A 75 -16.05 11.08 -22.53
N GLN A 76 -15.52 11.75 -23.56
CA GLN A 76 -16.35 12.44 -24.57
C GLN A 76 -17.29 11.48 -25.29
N ASP A 77 -16.81 10.28 -25.66
CA ASP A 77 -17.62 9.26 -26.33
C ASP A 77 -18.73 8.68 -25.44
N HIS A 78 -18.62 8.88 -24.12
CA HIS A 78 -19.55 8.38 -23.10
C HIS A 78 -20.30 9.49 -22.34
N THR A 79 -20.12 10.76 -22.74
CA THR A 79 -20.81 11.89 -22.13
C THR A 79 -22.02 12.27 -22.97
N ALA A 80 -23.18 11.69 -22.65
CA ALA A 80 -24.46 12.24 -23.10
C ALA A 80 -24.83 13.37 -22.13
N GLY A 81 -24.79 14.62 -22.62
CA GLY A 81 -25.30 15.78 -21.87
C GLY A 81 -26.82 15.82 -21.88
N ASP A 82 -27.42 16.54 -20.93
CA ASP A 82 -28.85 16.84 -20.95
C ASP A 82 -29.11 17.97 -21.98
N PRO A 83 -29.93 17.77 -23.03
CA PRO A 83 -30.20 18.80 -24.04
C PRO A 83 -30.92 20.04 -23.50
N MET A 84 -31.37 20.04 -22.24
CA MET A 84 -32.02 21.18 -21.58
C MET A 84 -31.10 21.92 -20.60
N ASP A 85 -29.93 21.38 -20.24
CA ASP A 85 -28.99 22.01 -19.30
C ASP A 85 -27.52 21.69 -19.64
N ASP A 86 -26.84 22.67 -20.22
CA ASP A 86 -25.44 22.60 -20.66
C ASP A 86 -24.44 22.36 -19.52
N GLN A 87 -24.84 22.55 -18.25
CA GLN A 87 -24.00 22.30 -17.07
C GLN A 87 -24.06 20.84 -16.60
N VAL A 88 -25.03 20.06 -17.09
CA VAL A 88 -25.26 18.69 -16.63
C VAL A 88 -24.57 17.71 -17.59
N ARG A 89 -23.47 17.12 -17.12
CA ARG A 89 -22.72 16.07 -17.82
C ARG A 89 -22.89 14.75 -17.09
N TRP A 90 -23.43 13.73 -17.77
CA TRP A 90 -23.50 12.38 -17.23
C TRP A 90 -22.42 11.51 -17.87
N THR A 91 -21.61 10.84 -17.06
CA THR A 91 -20.68 9.80 -17.50
C THR A 91 -21.20 8.45 -17.03
N ASP A 92 -21.25 7.45 -17.92
CA ASP A 92 -21.77 6.11 -17.63
C ASP A 92 -20.96 5.45 -16.50
N LEU A 93 -21.51 5.45 -15.28
CA LEU A 93 -20.96 4.75 -14.13
C LEU A 93 -21.58 3.36 -14.09
N LYS A 94 -21.05 2.43 -14.89
CA LYS A 94 -21.37 1.02 -14.69
C LYS A 94 -20.83 0.60 -13.33
N VAL A 95 -21.73 0.50 -12.36
CA VAL A 95 -21.48 -0.13 -11.06
C VAL A 95 -21.14 -1.59 -11.34
N SER A 96 -19.91 -2.01 -11.03
CA SER A 96 -19.53 -3.43 -11.04
C SER A 96 -20.40 -4.20 -10.04
N PRO A 97 -20.89 -5.42 -10.37
CA PRO A 97 -21.62 -6.22 -9.40
C PRO A 97 -20.71 -6.66 -8.24
N PRO A 98 -21.24 -6.80 -7.01
CA PRO A 98 -20.44 -7.25 -5.87
C PRO A 98 -20.02 -8.70 -6.08
N THR A 99 -18.73 -9.00 -5.88
CA THR A 99 -18.25 -10.36 -5.56
C THR A 99 -17.57 -10.32 -4.22
#